data_AF-A0A6A5XVS1-F1
#
_entry.id   AF-A0A6A5XVS1-F1
#
_cell.length_a   1.000
_cell.length_b   1.000
_cell.length_c   1.000
_cell.angle_alpha   90.00
_cell.angle_beta   90.00
_cell.angle_gamma   90.00
#
_symmetry.space_group_name_H-M   'P 1'
#
loop_
_entity.id
_entity.type
_entity.pdbx_description
1 polymer ?
#
loop_
_entity_poly.entity_id
_entity_poly.type
_entity_poly.pdbx_seq_one_letter_code
_entity_poly.pdbx_strand_id
1 'polypeptide(L)'
;MPDSASVSTVVLLSAASGLLLAAILYPSSLLRWFQRKRYQYEVTFSLYMLTSTEKFIFNSILFLLLSLLIIAASLYLPEHIYIMANRMFYYFSGDEETLHHANEHANKAAQHVLTTSSQIINDAASSLLSRDSSIST
;
A
#
# COMPACT_ATOMS: atom_id res chain seq x y z
N MET A 1 3.75 22.81 -21.52
CA MET A 1 3.10 22.47 -20.23
C MET A 1 4.22 22.02 -19.30
N PRO A 2 4.33 22.54 -18.07
CA PRO A 2 5.36 22.08 -17.14
C PRO A 2 5.10 20.62 -16.77
N ASP A 3 6.12 19.77 -16.87
CA ASP A 3 6.00 18.35 -16.52
C ASP A 3 5.82 18.19 -15.01
N SER A 4 5.02 17.20 -14.58
CA SER A 4 4.71 16.96 -13.16
C SER A 4 5.96 16.78 -12.28
N ALA A 5 7.04 16.24 -12.86
CA ALA A 5 8.33 16.12 -12.21
C ALA A 5 8.97 17.49 -11.90
N SER A 6 8.88 18.46 -12.82
CA SER A 6 9.40 19.82 -12.62
C SER A 6 8.62 20.60 -11.56
N VAL A 7 7.32 20.36 -11.46
CA VAL A 7 6.49 20.97 -10.40
C VAL A 7 6.89 20.41 -9.03
N SER A 8 7.06 19.08 -8.93
CA SER A 8 7.43 18.41 -7.68
C SER A 8 8.82 18.83 -7.17
N THR A 9 9.79 18.99 -8.08
CA THR A 9 11.14 19.44 -7.69
C THR A 9 11.15 20.87 -7.18
N VAL A 10 10.43 21.78 -7.83
CA VAL A 10 10.33 23.19 -7.38
C VAL A 10 9.64 23.28 -6.02
N VAL A 11 8.58 22.48 -5.79
CA VAL A 11 7.91 22.41 -4.48
C VAL A 11 8.87 21.89 -3.41
N LEU A 12 9.58 20.80 -3.67
CA LEU A 12 10.57 20.24 -2.73
C LEU A 12 11.70 21.23 -2.42
N LEU A 13 12.23 21.93 -3.42
CA LEU A 13 13.27 22.94 -3.24
C LEU A 13 12.76 24.13 -2.42
N SER A 14 11.54 24.60 -2.67
CA SER A 14 10.95 25.69 -1.91
C SER A 14 10.72 25.31 -0.44
N ALA A 15 10.22 24.10 -0.20
CA ALA A 15 10.01 23.57 1.15
C ALA A 15 11.34 23.35 1.89
N ALA A 16 12.34 22.77 1.22
CA ALA A 16 13.68 22.57 1.78
C ALA A 16 14.37 23.89 2.10
N SER A 17 14.25 24.90 1.22
CA SER A 17 14.82 26.23 1.45
C SER A 17 14.14 26.95 2.61
N GLY A 18 12.82 26.84 2.75
CA GLY A 18 12.08 27.36 3.90
C GLY A 18 12.46 26.67 5.22
N LEU A 19 12.61 25.35 5.19
CA LEU A 19 13.03 24.55 6.35
C LEU A 19 14.48 24.88 6.77
N LEU A 20 15.38 25.04 5.81
CA LEU A 20 16.76 25.49 6.07
C LEU A 20 16.80 26.89 6.66
N LEU A 21 16.03 27.83 6.12
CA LEU A 21 15.92 29.18 6.68
C LEU A 21 15.39 29.14 8.11
N ALA A 22 14.37 28.34 8.39
CA ALA A 22 13.85 28.16 9.75
C ALA A 22 14.89 27.53 10.69
N ALA A 23 15.66 26.54 10.22
CA ALA A 23 16.72 25.92 11.00
C ALA A 23 17.88 26.89 11.31
N ILE A 24 18.23 27.77 10.36
CA ILE A 24 19.30 28.77 10.50
C ILE A 24 18.83 29.98 11.34
N LEU A 25 17.55 30.37 11.28
CA LEU A 25 17.00 31.47 12.08
C LEU A 25 16.68 31.07 13.53
N TYR A 26 16.36 29.79 13.77
CA TYR A 26 16.02 29.29 15.10
C TYR A 26 16.98 28.20 15.62
N PRO A 27 18.32 28.41 15.56
CA PRO A 27 19.28 27.42 16.03
C PRO A 27 19.15 27.24 17.54
N SER A 28 18.81 28.29 18.27
CA SER A 28 18.67 28.27 19.73
C SER A 28 17.47 27.45 20.21
N SER A 29 16.35 27.43 19.49
CA SER A 29 15.18 26.62 19.87
C SER A 29 15.40 25.13 19.58
N LEU A 30 16.02 24.81 18.45
CA LEU A 30 16.43 23.44 18.11
C LEU A 30 17.50 22.91 19.08
N LEU A 31 18.50 23.74 19.41
CA LEU A 31 19.51 23.39 20.41
C LEU A 31 18.89 23.21 21.80
N ARG A 32 17.96 24.07 22.21
CA ARG A 32 17.24 23.91 23.49
C ARG A 32 16.37 22.66 23.51
N TRP A 33 15.73 22.32 22.39
CA TRP A 33 14.96 21.09 22.23
C TRP A 33 15.87 19.85 22.31
N PHE A 34 17.00 19.88 21.61
CA PHE A 34 18.00 18.81 21.64
C PHE A 34 18.63 18.66 23.03
N GLN A 35 18.94 19.78 23.70
CA GLN A 35 19.41 19.81 25.09
C GLN A 35 18.37 19.19 26.03
N ARG A 36 17.08 19.52 25.88
CA ARG A 36 16.01 18.93 26.69
C ARG A 36 15.90 17.41 26.49
N LYS A 37 16.08 16.92 25.26
CA LYS A 37 16.16 15.48 24.96
C LYS A 37 17.40 14.83 25.58
N ARG A 38 18.54 15.53 25.59
CA ARG A 38 19.77 15.09 26.26
C ARG A 38 19.61 15.03 27.79
N TYR A 39 18.92 16.00 28.40
CA TYR A 39 18.60 15.99 29.83
C TYR A 39 17.67 14.83 30.21
N GLN A 40 16.68 14.55 29.38
CA GLN A 40 15.76 13.44 29.65
C GLN A 40 16.46 12.08 29.49
N TYR A 41 17.45 11.99 28.60
CA TYR A 41 18.35 10.84 28.53
C TYR A 41 19.19 10.68 29.81
N GLU A 42 19.62 11.76 30.45
CA GLU A 42 20.31 11.71 31.75
C GLU A 42 19.37 11.33 32.91
N VAL A 43 18.09 11.72 32.85
CA VAL A 43 17.16 11.55 33.99
C VAL A 43 16.35 10.25 33.95
N THR A 44 16.00 9.75 32.76
CA THR A 44 15.08 8.59 32.61
C THR A 44 15.80 7.31 32.20
N PHE A 45 17.04 7.40 31.73
CA PHE A 45 17.82 6.25 31.31
C PHE A 45 18.74 5.83 32.46
N SER A 46 18.61 4.59 32.91
CA SER A 46 19.42 4.00 33.99
C SER A 46 20.94 4.04 33.73
N LEU A 47 21.34 4.34 32.50
CA LEU A 47 22.72 4.56 32.07
C LEU A 47 23.37 5.86 32.56
N TYR A 48 22.66 6.78 33.21
CA TYR A 48 23.32 7.95 33.81
C TYR A 48 24.22 7.59 35.00
N MET A 49 23.96 6.46 35.66
CA MET A 49 24.70 5.99 36.83
C MET A 49 26.00 5.27 36.50
N LEU A 50 26.21 4.87 35.24
CA LEU A 50 27.48 4.32 34.78
C LEU A 50 28.52 5.43 34.62
N THR A 51 29.80 5.12 34.84
CA THR A 51 30.92 6.07 34.75
C THR A 51 31.02 6.66 33.33
N SER A 52 31.49 7.90 33.16
CA SER A 52 31.56 8.61 31.86
C SER A 52 32.21 7.78 30.73
N THR A 53 33.15 6.91 31.05
CA THR A 53 33.81 5.99 30.12
C THR A 53 32.89 4.85 29.64
N GLU A 54 32.05 4.32 30.54
CA GLU A 54 31.11 3.23 30.25
C GLU A 54 29.95 3.70 29.36
N LYS A 55 29.51 4.96 29.51
CA LYS A 55 28.50 5.59 28.64
C LYS A 55 28.96 5.62 27.17
N PHE A 56 30.24 5.87 26.93
CA PHE A 56 30.82 5.91 25.58
C PHE A 56 30.80 4.54 24.91
N ILE A 57 31.15 3.50 25.66
CA ILE A 57 31.18 2.11 25.19
C ILE A 57 29.76 1.63 24.86
N PHE A 58 28.79 1.87 25.74
CA PHE A 58 27.41 1.48 25.48
C PHE A 58 26.81 2.22 24.28
N ASN A 59 27.02 3.54 24.17
CA ASN A 59 26.52 4.31 23.03
C ASN A 59 27.18 3.87 21.72
N SER A 60 28.43 3.42 21.76
CA SER A 60 29.12 2.84 20.59
C SER A 60 28.53 1.49 20.19
N ILE A 61 28.22 0.61 21.15
CA ILE A 61 27.55 -0.67 20.89
C ILE A 61 26.13 -0.42 20.36
N LEU A 62 25.38 0.51 20.95
CA LEU A 62 24.04 0.90 20.49
C LEU A 62 24.11 1.46 19.06
N PHE A 63 25.07 2.35 18.78
CA PHE A 63 25.30 2.86 17.43
C PHE A 63 25.66 1.75 16.45
N LEU A 64 26.50 0.78 16.85
CA LEU A 64 26.85 -0.38 16.04
C LEU A 64 25.61 -1.24 15.75
N LEU A 65 24.82 -1.58 16.77
CA LEU A 65 23.59 -2.37 16.62
C LEU A 65 22.56 -1.63 15.76
N LEU A 66 22.41 -0.33 15.95
CA LEU A 66 21.49 0.48 15.16
C LEU A 66 21.97 0.61 13.72
N SER A 67 23.27 0.81 13.49
CA SER A 67 23.86 0.82 12.15
C SER A 67 23.64 -0.52 11.44
N LEU A 68 23.91 -1.63 12.15
CA LEU A 68 23.64 -2.98 11.67
C LEU A 68 22.15 -3.16 11.34
N LEU A 69 21.26 -2.68 12.20
CA LEU A 69 19.81 -2.76 12.01
C LEU A 69 19.35 -1.90 10.83
N ILE A 70 19.90 -0.70 10.64
CA ILE A 70 19.58 0.18 9.51
C ILE A 70 20.02 -0.47 8.20
N ILE A 71 21.21 -1.07 8.16
CA ILE A 71 21.71 -1.79 6.99
C ILE A 71 20.83 -3.00 6.70
N ALA A 72 20.55 -3.82 7.71
CA ALA A 72 19.66 -4.98 7.58
C ALA A 72 18.26 -4.59 7.13
N ALA A 73 17.69 -3.52 7.71
CA ALA A 73 16.39 -3.00 7.30
C ALA A 73 16.44 -2.48 5.87
N SER A 74 17.46 -1.70 5.49
CA SER A 74 17.56 -1.16 4.14
C SER A 74 17.70 -2.26 3.08
N LEU A 75 18.36 -3.37 3.40
CA LEU A 75 18.58 -4.48 2.47
C LEU A 75 17.42 -5.50 2.45
N TYR A 76 16.84 -5.82 3.60
CA TYR A 76 15.88 -6.92 3.75
C TYR A 76 14.43 -6.44 3.85
N LEU A 77 14.20 -5.27 4.44
CA LEU A 77 12.85 -4.74 4.61
C LEU A 77 12.12 -4.45 3.28
N PRO A 78 12.73 -3.85 2.23
CA PRO A 78 11.98 -3.54 1.01
C PRO A 78 11.40 -4.78 0.32
N GLU A 79 12.17 -5.87 0.24
CA GLU A 79 11.73 -7.17 -0.30
C GLU A 79 10.52 -7.71 0.50
N HIS A 80 10.62 -7.67 1.83
CA HIS A 80 9.55 -8.11 2.72
C HIS A 80 8.29 -7.26 2.64
N ILE A 81 8.45 -5.94 2.54
CA ILE A 81 7.33 -5.00 2.41
C ILE A 81 6.62 -5.21 1.08
N TYR A 82 7.33 -5.48 -0.01
CA TYR A 82 6.72 -5.74 -1.31
C TYR A 82 5.78 -6.96 -1.28
N ILE A 83 6.25 -8.07 -0.68
CA ILE A 83 5.44 -9.30 -0.56
C ILE A 83 4.20 -9.04 0.30
N MET A 84 4.35 -8.33 1.43
CA MET A 84 3.22 -8.04 2.32
C MET A 84 2.26 -7.02 1.72
N ALA A 85 2.76 -6.02 1.00
CA ALA A 85 1.95 -5.03 0.30
C ALA A 85 1.13 -5.67 -0.82
N ASN A 86 1.71 -6.60 -1.60
CA ASN A 86 0.98 -7.29 -2.65
C ASN A 86 -0.15 -8.16 -2.08
N ARG A 87 0.08 -8.81 -0.93
CA ARG A 87 -0.96 -9.55 -0.21
C ARG A 87 -2.03 -8.63 0.37
N MET A 88 -1.64 -7.51 0.99
CA MET A 88 -2.59 -6.51 1.48
C MET A 88 -3.41 -5.89 0.36
N PHE A 89 -2.79 -5.61 -0.78
CA PHE A 89 -3.47 -5.11 -1.97
C PHE A 89 -4.49 -6.13 -2.47
N TYR A 90 -4.14 -7.43 -2.51
CA TYR A 90 -5.09 -8.49 -2.84
C TYR A 90 -6.30 -8.53 -1.89
N TYR A 91 -6.10 -8.38 -0.58
CA TYR A 91 -7.24 -8.31 0.35
C TYR A 91 -8.09 -7.05 0.21
N PHE A 92 -7.48 -5.95 -0.24
CA PHE A 92 -8.18 -4.68 -0.42
C PHE A 92 -8.93 -4.60 -1.76
N SER A 93 -8.35 -5.12 -2.85
CA SER A 93 -8.96 -5.15 -4.19
C SER A 93 -9.79 -6.40 -4.47
N GLY A 94 -9.61 -7.47 -3.68
CA GLY A 94 -10.31 -8.74 -3.85
C GLY A 94 -11.81 -8.67 -3.62
N ASP A 95 -12.31 -7.67 -2.89
CA ASP A 95 -13.75 -7.43 -2.76
C ASP A 95 -14.35 -6.98 -4.11
N GLU A 96 -13.61 -6.21 -4.91
CA GLU A 96 -14.06 -5.79 -6.24
C GLU A 96 -13.96 -6.92 -7.27
N GLU A 97 -12.85 -7.68 -7.31
CA GLU A 97 -12.67 -8.78 -8.26
C GLU A 97 -13.66 -9.93 -8.03
N THR A 98 -13.93 -10.30 -6.77
CA THR A 98 -14.92 -11.35 -6.46
C THR A 98 -16.33 -10.95 -6.85
N LEU A 99 -16.71 -9.67 -6.66
CA LEU A 99 -17.99 -9.12 -7.13
C LEU A 99 -18.06 -9.05 -8.67
N HIS A 100 -16.97 -8.69 -9.35
CA HIS A 100 -16.92 -8.68 -10.81
C HIS A 100 -17.06 -10.07 -11.43
N HIS A 101 -16.35 -11.07 -10.89
CA HIS A 101 -16.50 -12.46 -11.34
C HIS A 101 -17.89 -13.01 -11.04
N ALA A 102 -18.45 -12.74 -9.85
CA ALA A 102 -19.81 -13.14 -9.51
C ALA A 102 -20.86 -12.54 -10.48
N ASN A 103 -20.73 -11.24 -10.80
CA ASN A 103 -21.60 -10.57 -11.76
C ASN A 103 -21.43 -11.11 -13.19
N GLU A 104 -20.20 -11.42 -13.62
CA GLU A 104 -19.94 -11.99 -14.94
C GLU A 104 -20.54 -13.39 -15.09
N HIS A 105 -20.42 -14.23 -14.05
CA HIS A 105 -21.05 -15.56 -14.00
C HIS A 105 -22.58 -15.47 -14.00
N ALA A 106 -23.15 -14.52 -13.25
CA ALA A 106 -24.60 -14.27 -13.26
C ALA A 106 -25.09 -13.84 -14.66
N ASN A 107 -24.34 -12.97 -15.34
CA ASN A 107 -24.70 -12.49 -16.68
C ASN A 107 -24.61 -13.61 -17.74
N LYS A 108 -23.57 -14.45 -17.66
CA LYS A 108 -23.41 -15.63 -18.53
C LYS A 108 -24.53 -16.64 -18.33
N ALA A 109 -24.94 -16.88 -17.08
CA ALA A 109 -26.09 -17.75 -16.77
C ALA A 109 -27.41 -17.18 -17.31
N ALA A 110 -27.65 -15.88 -17.16
CA ALA A 110 -28.83 -15.21 -17.70
C ALA A 110 -28.89 -15.28 -19.23
N GLN A 111 -27.77 -15.05 -19.92
CA GLN A 111 -27.68 -15.19 -21.38
C GLN A 111 -27.94 -16.62 -21.83
N HIS A 112 -27.38 -17.62 -21.13
CA HIS A 112 -27.61 -19.02 -21.43
C HIS A 112 -29.12 -19.36 -21.34
N VAL A 113 -29.80 -18.93 -20.28
CA VAL A 113 -31.26 -19.15 -20.12
C VAL A 113 -32.06 -18.49 -21.25
N LEU A 114 -31.70 -17.28 -21.69
CA LEU A 114 -32.36 -16.60 -22.80
C LEU A 114 -32.15 -17.33 -24.13
N THR A 115 -30.93 -17.80 -24.41
CA THR A 115 -30.63 -18.56 -25.62
C THR A 115 -31.28 -19.94 -25.63
N THR A 116 -31.31 -20.63 -24.49
CA THR A 116 -31.98 -21.92 -24.37
C THR A 116 -33.49 -21.74 -24.54
N SER A 117 -34.06 -20.66 -24.00
CA SER A 117 -35.48 -20.35 -24.15
C SER A 117 -35.87 -20.09 -25.61
N SER A 118 -35.05 -19.35 -26.38
CA SER A 118 -35.33 -19.12 -27.81
C SER A 118 -35.20 -20.39 -28.65
N GLN A 119 -34.24 -21.26 -28.33
CA GLN A 119 -34.11 -22.57 -28.98
C GLN A 119 -35.33 -23.46 -28.71
N ILE A 120 -35.77 -23.57 -27.45
CA ILE A 120 -36.95 -24.37 -27.08
C ILE A 120 -38.21 -23.86 -27.79
N ILE A 121 -38.39 -22.53 -27.90
CA ILE A 121 -39.53 -21.95 -28.59
C ILE A 121 -39.49 -22.26 -30.10
N ASN A 122 -38.32 -22.17 -30.74
CA ASN A 122 -38.16 -22.47 -32.16
C ASN A 122 -38.34 -23.97 -32.46
N ASP A 123 -37.87 -24.84 -31.58
CA ASP A 123 -38.08 -26.29 -31.67
C ASP A 123 -39.56 -26.67 -31.44
N ALA A 124 -40.24 -25.99 -30.52
CA ALA A 124 -41.68 -26.13 -30.34
C ALA A 124 -42.47 -25.62 -31.57
N ALA A 125 -42.08 -24.49 -32.15
CA ALA A 125 -42.74 -23.94 -33.33
C ALA A 125 -42.58 -24.85 -34.57
N SER A 126 -41.37 -25.36 -34.81
CA SER A 126 -41.08 -26.26 -35.94
C SER A 126 -41.76 -27.62 -35.80
N SER A 127 -41.85 -28.18 -34.58
CA SER A 127 -42.58 -29.43 -34.32
C SER A 127 -44.10 -29.27 -34.49
N LEU A 128 -44.67 -28.12 -34.13
CA LEU A 128 -46.08 -27.81 -34.37
C LEU A 128 -46.40 -27.64 -35.87
N LEU A 129 -45.55 -26.93 -36.62
CA LEU A 129 -45.70 -26.78 -38.08
C LEU A 129 -45.58 -28.14 -38.80
N SER A 130 -44.69 -29.01 -38.34
CA SER A 130 -44.54 -30.37 -38.87
C SER A 130 -45.78 -31.22 -38.59
N ARG A 131 -46.41 -31.06 -37.42
CA ARG A 131 -47.63 -31.78 -37.04
C ARG A 131 -48.85 -31.38 -37.87
N ASP A 132 -48.98 -30.10 -38.23
CA ASP A 132 -50.10 -29.61 -39.05
C ASP A 132 -50.03 -30.16 -40.50
N SER A 133 -48.82 -30.29 -41.05
CA SER A 133 -48.61 -30.90 -42.38
C SER A 133 -48.97 -32.39 -42.47
N SER A 134 -49.04 -33.10 -41.32
CA SER A 134 -49.41 -34.52 -41.26
C SER A 134 -50.91 -34.81 -41.13
N ILE A 135 -51.75 -33.76 -40.99
CA ILE A 135 -53.22 -33.91 -40.81
C ILE A 135 -53.97 -33.65 -42.13
N SER A 136 -53.29 -33.22 -43.20
CA SER A 136 -53.89 -32.87 -44.50
C SER A 136 -53.76 -33.96 -45.59
N THR A 137 -53.61 -35.23 -45.20
CA THR A 137 -53.71 -36.41 -46.09
C THR A 137 -54.71 -37.39 -45.53
#